data_AF-A0A1A8Q736-F1
#
_entry.id   AF-A0A1A8Q736-F1
#
_cell.length_a   1.000
_cell.length_b   1.000
_cell.length_c   1.000
_cell.angle_alpha   90.00
_cell.angle_beta   90.00
_cell.angle_gamma   90.00
#
_symmetry.space_group_name_H-M   'P 1'
#
loop_
_entity.id
_entity.type
_entity.pdbx_description
1 polymer ?
#
loop_
_entity_poly.entity_id
_entity_poly.type
_entity_poly.pdbx_seq_one_letter_code
_entity_poly.pdbx_strand_id
1 'polypeptide(L)'
;VKPLILVVKKWARHHKINDASKGTLSSYALVLMVLHYLQTLNEPVLPSLQRDHPDYFDPLMEIDSVPESSSSVPSYCSRNKSSLGELFLGFLRYYTTQF
;
A
#
# COMPACT_ATOMS: atom_id res chain seq x y z
N VAL A 1 -5.75 -6.73 0.93
CA VAL A 1 -5.23 -5.39 0.59
C VAL A 1 -6.17 -4.57 -0.29
N LYS A 2 -6.57 -5.05 -1.48
CA LYS A 2 -7.47 -4.30 -2.40
C LYS A 2 -8.71 -3.67 -1.73
N PRO A 3 -9.44 -4.36 -0.82
CA PRO A 3 -10.61 -3.76 -0.16
C PRO A 3 -10.24 -2.53 0.68
N LEU A 4 -9.12 -2.55 1.41
CA LEU A 4 -8.68 -1.43 2.23
C LEU A 4 -8.34 -0.21 1.38
N ILE A 5 -7.59 -0.42 0.29
CA ILE A 5 -7.26 0.65 -0.67
C ILE A 5 -8.53 1.29 -1.24
N LEU A 6 -9.52 0.47 -1.63
CA LEU A 6 -10.78 0.99 -2.17
C LEU A 6 -11.54 1.84 -1.14
N VAL A 7 -11.62 1.40 0.12
CA VAL A 7 -12.27 2.16 1.19
C VAL A 7 -11.52 3.47 1.46
N VAL A 8 -10.19 3.45 1.57
CA VAL A 8 -9.37 4.65 1.78
C VAL A 8 -9.52 5.63 0.63
N LYS A 9 -9.50 5.17 -0.63
CA LYS A 9 -9.71 6.04 -1.80
C LYS A 9 -11.10 6.67 -1.81
N LYS A 10 -12.15 5.90 -1.46
CA LYS A 10 -13.52 6.43 -1.35
C LYS A 10 -13.65 7.46 -0.24
N TRP A 11 -13.09 7.18 0.93
CA TRP A 11 -13.03 8.11 2.06
C TRP A 11 -12.33 9.41 1.66
N ALA A 12 -11.11 9.33 1.10
CA ALA A 12 -10.34 10.50 0.71
C ALA A 12 -11.06 11.34 -0.37
N ARG A 13 -11.71 10.68 -1.34
CA ARG A 13 -12.53 11.36 -2.35
C ARG A 13 -13.74 12.06 -1.73
N HIS A 14 -14.44 11.40 -0.79
CA HIS A 14 -15.59 11.99 -0.10
C HIS A 14 -15.20 13.25 0.68
N HIS A 15 -14.04 13.24 1.32
CA HIS A 15 -13.47 14.39 2.04
C HIS A 15 -12.72 15.38 1.14
N LYS A 16 -12.75 15.21 -0.20
CA LYS A 16 -12.11 16.10 -1.18
C LYS A 16 -10.59 16.25 -1.02
N ILE A 17 -9.92 15.21 -0.53
CA ILE A 17 -8.47 15.14 -0.33
C ILE A 17 -7.78 14.11 -1.25
N ASN A 18 -8.41 13.81 -2.40
CA ASN A 18 -7.91 12.90 -3.43
C ASN A 18 -7.99 13.54 -4.82
N ASP A 19 -7.28 14.66 -5.00
CA ASP A 19 -7.21 15.43 -6.24
C ASP A 19 -5.89 16.21 -6.30
N ALA A 20 -4.88 15.64 -6.98
CA ALA A 20 -3.55 16.24 -7.10
C ALA A 20 -3.57 17.57 -7.87
N SER A 21 -4.51 17.74 -8.81
CA SER A 21 -4.66 18.99 -9.56
C SER A 21 -5.07 20.17 -8.66
N LYS A 22 -5.64 19.87 -7.50
CA LYS A 22 -6.05 20.84 -6.47
C LYS A 22 -5.09 20.90 -5.28
N GLY A 23 -3.88 20.36 -5.42
CA GLY A 23 -2.86 20.37 -4.36
C GLY A 23 -3.14 19.40 -3.20
N THR A 24 -4.04 18.43 -3.37
CA THR A 24 -4.28 17.36 -2.38
C THR A 24 -3.59 16.06 -2.80
N LEU A 25 -3.78 14.97 -2.05
CA LEU A 25 -3.09 13.71 -2.32
C LEU A 25 -3.52 13.14 -3.68
N SER A 26 -2.55 12.56 -4.41
CA SER A 26 -2.85 11.79 -5.61
C SER A 26 -3.39 10.40 -5.24
N SER A 27 -4.13 9.77 -6.16
CA SER A 27 -4.55 8.38 -5.97
C SER A 27 -3.37 7.41 -5.85
N TYR A 28 -2.22 7.73 -6.45
CA TYR A 28 -0.99 6.95 -6.30
C TYR A 28 -0.40 7.10 -4.90
N ALA A 29 -0.31 8.35 -4.39
CA ALA A 29 0.17 8.62 -3.04
C ALA A 29 -0.67 7.90 -1.98
N LEU A 30 -2.01 7.92 -2.10
CA LEU A 30 -2.89 7.19 -1.20
C LEU A 30 -2.65 5.68 -1.21
N VAL A 31 -2.38 5.09 -2.38
CA VAL A 31 -2.03 3.66 -2.46
C VAL A 31 -0.72 3.40 -1.72
N LEU A 32 0.32 4.20 -1.98
CA LEU A 32 1.60 4.06 -1.29
C LEU A 32 1.47 4.22 0.23
N MET A 33 0.69 5.19 0.70
CA MET A 33 0.43 5.38 2.13
C MET A 33 -0.23 4.15 2.77
N VAL A 34 -1.19 3.52 2.08
CA VAL A 34 -1.81 2.28 2.55
C VAL A 34 -0.80 1.13 2.57
N LEU A 35 0.02 0.99 1.54
CA LEU A 35 1.06 -0.04 1.49
C LEU A 35 2.07 0.13 2.64
N HIS A 36 2.57 1.35 2.84
CA HIS A 36 3.49 1.72 3.92
C HIS A 36 2.91 1.40 5.30
N TYR A 37 1.67 1.80 5.56
CA TYR A 37 1.00 1.48 6.83
C TYR A 37 0.94 -0.03 7.07
N LEU A 38 0.55 -0.82 6.06
CA LEU A 38 0.46 -2.28 6.19
C LEU A 38 1.81 -2.98 6.36
N GLN A 39 2.90 -2.37 5.87
CA GLN A 39 4.28 -2.87 6.01
C GLN A 39 4.92 -2.51 7.36
N THR A 40 4.46 -1.44 8.03
CA THR A 40 5.05 -0.94 9.29
C THR A 40 4.33 -1.41 10.55
N LEU A 41 3.24 -2.18 10.43
CA LEU A 41 2.60 -2.84 11.56
C LEU A 41 3.55 -3.82 12.26
N ASN A 42 3.42 -3.96 13.59
CA ASN A 42 4.20 -4.92 14.40
C ASN A 42 4.13 -6.35 13.81
N GLU A 43 2.95 -6.78 13.39
CA GLU A 43 2.77 -7.96 12.55
C GLU A 43 2.38 -7.48 11.14
N PRO A 44 3.35 -7.44 10.19
CA PRO A 44 3.14 -6.84 8.89
C PRO A 44 2.15 -7.62 8.03
N VAL A 45 1.20 -6.90 7.44
CA VAL A 45 0.21 -7.44 6.51
C VAL A 45 0.80 -7.61 5.12
N LEU A 46 1.84 -6.83 4.79
CA LEU A 46 2.55 -6.87 3.52
C LEU A 46 4.08 -6.93 3.74
N PRO A 47 4.81 -7.64 2.89
CA PRO A 47 6.27 -7.59 2.85
C PRO A 47 6.76 -6.37 2.04
N SER A 48 8.07 -6.16 2.00
CA SER A 48 8.69 -5.23 1.05
C SER A 48 9.19 -6.00 -0.16
N LEU A 49 8.41 -6.02 -1.24
CA LEU A 49 8.75 -6.81 -2.43
C LEU A 49 10.09 -6.42 -3.05
N GLN A 50 10.41 -5.13 -3.06
CA GLN A 50 11.67 -4.63 -3.61
C GLN A 50 12.88 -5.07 -2.78
N ARG A 51 12.71 -5.22 -1.46
CA ARG A 51 13.78 -5.70 -0.56
C ARG A 51 13.91 -7.22 -0.60
N ASP A 52 12.78 -7.91 -0.61
CA ASP A 52 12.73 -9.35 -0.45
C ASP A 52 12.96 -10.08 -1.78
N HIS A 53 12.77 -9.38 -2.92
CA HIS A 53 13.03 -9.89 -4.25
C HIS A 53 13.71 -8.86 -5.17
N PRO A 54 14.96 -8.47 -4.89
CA PRO A 54 15.67 -7.44 -5.67
C PRO A 54 15.79 -7.81 -7.15
N ASP A 55 15.89 -9.10 -7.49
CA ASP A 55 16.03 -9.59 -8.86
C ASP A 55 14.82 -9.25 -9.76
N TYR A 56 13.62 -9.06 -9.19
CA TYR A 56 12.42 -8.65 -9.94
C TYR A 56 12.20 -7.14 -9.96
N PHE A 57 12.93 -6.37 -9.14
CA PHE A 57 12.71 -4.94 -8.94
C PHE A 57 14.02 -4.14 -9.01
N ASP A 58 15.00 -4.60 -9.80
CA ASP A 58 16.26 -3.92 -10.02
C ASP A 58 16.01 -2.53 -10.64
N PRO A 59 16.49 -1.43 -10.00
CA PRO A 59 16.37 -0.09 -10.55
C PRO A 59 17.02 0.11 -11.93
N LEU A 60 17.95 -0.77 -12.31
CA LEU A 60 18.64 -0.75 -13.61
C LEU A 60 17.98 -1.64 -14.66
N MET A 61 16.91 -2.36 -14.31
CA MET A 61 16.18 -3.20 -15.25
C MET A 61 15.54 -2.37 -16.36
N GLU A 62 15.73 -2.79 -17.61
CA GLU A 62 15.04 -2.18 -18.75
C GLU A 62 13.53 -2.38 -18.63
N ILE A 63 12.75 -1.36 -19.04
CA ILE A 63 11.29 -1.36 -18.91
C ILE A 63 10.67 -2.57 -19.61
N ASP A 64 11.21 -2.96 -20.77
CA ASP A 64 10.74 -4.10 -21.57
C ASP A 64 11.01 -5.46 -20.90
N SER A 65 11.89 -5.50 -19.90
CA SER A 65 12.22 -6.69 -19.11
C SER A 65 11.42 -6.80 -17.81
N VAL A 66 10.62 -5.79 -17.46
CA VAL A 66 9.76 -5.81 -16.27
C VAL A 66 8.70 -6.90 -16.45
N PRO A 67 8.61 -7.91 -15.56
CA PRO A 67 7.61 -8.95 -15.68
C PRO A 67 6.19 -8.36 -15.67
N GLU A 68 5.42 -8.57 -16.74
CA GLU A 68 4.03 -8.09 -16.84
C GLU A 68 3.10 -8.70 -15.77
N SER A 69 3.48 -9.87 -15.24
CA SER A 69 2.70 -10.59 -14.24
C SER A 69 3.51 -10.84 -12.98
N SER A 70 2.88 -10.64 -11.82
CA SER A 70 3.45 -10.97 -10.51
C SER A 70 3.53 -12.48 -10.25
N SER A 71 3.36 -13.31 -11.28
CA SER A 71 3.30 -14.77 -11.19
C SER A 71 4.61 -15.37 -10.67
N SER A 72 5.71 -14.66 -10.85
CA SER A 72 7.04 -15.02 -10.38
C SER A 72 7.27 -14.70 -8.89
N VAL A 73 6.46 -13.81 -8.30
CA VAL A 73 6.60 -13.40 -6.90
C VAL A 73 5.84 -14.38 -6.01
N PRO A 74 6.52 -15.06 -5.06
CA PRO A 74 5.86 -15.96 -4.11
C PRO A 74 4.73 -15.26 -3.33
N SER A 75 3.70 -16.03 -2.96
CA SER A 75 2.65 -15.51 -2.11
C SER A 75 3.16 -15.24 -0.69
N TYR A 76 2.76 -14.10 -0.12
CA TYR A 76 3.10 -13.75 1.26
C TYR A 76 1.99 -14.17 2.22
N CYS A 77 2.36 -14.89 3.28
CA CYS A 77 1.46 -15.28 4.35
C CYS A 77 1.68 -14.40 5.59
N SER A 78 0.77 -13.44 5.82
CA SER A 78 0.80 -12.62 7.04
C SER A 78 0.29 -13.40 8.25
N ARG A 79 0.91 -13.18 9.41
CA ARG A 79 0.39 -13.63 10.72
C ARG A 79 -0.65 -12.69 11.31
N ASN A 80 -0.80 -11.48 10.75
CA ASN A 80 -1.77 -10.49 11.19
C ASN A 80 -3.21 -11.02 11.03
N LYS A 81 -4.01 -10.88 12.09
CA LYS A 81 -5.42 -11.33 12.13
C LYS A 81 -6.41 -10.17 12.24
N SER A 82 -5.95 -8.93 12.10
CA SER A 82 -6.81 -7.75 12.16
C SER A 82 -7.83 -7.79 11.02
N SER A 83 -9.06 -7.48 11.37
CA SER A 83 -10.16 -7.31 10.43
C SER A 83 -9.95 -6.09 9.52
N LEU A 84 -10.69 -6.02 8.41
CA LEU A 84 -10.64 -4.87 7.51
C LEU A 84 -10.99 -3.55 8.23
N GLY A 85 -11.95 -3.59 9.15
CA GLY A 85 -12.37 -2.41 9.92
C GLY A 85 -11.27 -1.92 10.87
N GLU A 86 -10.61 -2.85 11.59
CA GLU A 86 -9.48 -2.51 12.45
C GLU A 86 -8.31 -1.94 11.65
N LEU A 87 -8.01 -2.50 10.48
CA LEU A 87 -6.96 -1.98 9.61
C LEU A 87 -7.29 -0.57 9.10
N PHE A 88 -8.55 -0.30 8.75
CA PHE A 88 -8.98 1.03 8.32
C PHE A 88 -8.92 2.05 9.46
N LEU A 89 -9.41 1.70 10.65
CA LEU A 89 -9.33 2.56 11.83
C LEU A 89 -7.87 2.82 12.22
N GLY A 90 -7.04 1.78 12.21
CA GLY A 90 -5.61 1.88 12.49
C GLY A 90 -4.87 2.75 11.47
N PHE A 91 -5.22 2.67 10.18
CA PHE A 91 -4.67 3.54 9.13
C PHE A 91 -4.95 5.02 9.43
N LEU A 92 -6.20 5.35 9.77
CA LEU A 92 -6.57 6.72 10.12
C LEU A 92 -5.83 7.21 11.37
N ARG A 93 -5.72 6.36 12.39
CA ARG A 93 -4.98 6.69 13.63
C ARG A 93 -3.49 6.87 13.37
N TYR A 94 -2.88 6.02 12.56
CA TYR A 94 -1.45 6.07 12.24
C TYR A 94 -1.07 7.43 11.63
N TYR A 95 -1.76 7.84 10.56
CA TYR A 95 -1.46 9.11 9.88
C TYR A 95 -1.94 10.37 10.60
N THR A 96 -2.67 10.24 11.71
CA THR A 96 -3.08 11.38 12.53
C THR A 96 -2.25 11.55 13.80
N THR A 97 -1.60 10.49 14.29
CA THR A 97 -0.97 10.50 15.63
C THR A 97 0.43 9.88 15.71
N GLN A 98 0.90 9.17 14.69
CA GLN A 98 2.13 8.37 14.76
C GLN A 98 3.14 8.63 13.63
N PHE A 99 2.66 8.98 12.44
CA PHE A 99 3.52 9.25 11.28
C PHE A 99 4.23 10.61 11.37
#